data_AF-A0A0Q0CWW0-F1
#
_entry.id   AF-A0A0Q0CWW0-F1
#
_cell.length_a   1.000
_cell.length_b   1.000
_cell.length_c   1.000
_cell.angle_alpha   90.00
_cell.angle_beta   90.00
_cell.angle_gamma   90.00
#
_symmetry.space_group_name_H-M   'P 1'
#
loop_
_entity.id
_entity.type
_entity.pdbx_description
1 polymer ?
#
loop_
_entity_poly.entity_id
_entity_poly.type
_entity_poly.pdbx_seq_one_letter_code
_entity_poly.pdbx_strand_id
1 'polypeptide(L)'
;MMSELKNALRSGDIWVQGSRQFKDFEDYLMPSEKFAHLKLAHELPLAVATDCDKYLNDRLTLLEAQLATVNRMALANDLPDAIITESGLKITALDAAVPDTAQALIDQTAMAMPHIKITELLLEVDEWTGFTRHFAHLKSGDLAKDKHLLLSTILADAINLGLAKMAESCPGTTYAKLSWLQAWHISDETYSAALAELVNAQLQHPFSKHWGDGTTSSSDGQNFRTGSKAESTGHINPKYGSSP
;
A
#
# COMPACT_ATOMS: atom_id res chain seq x y z
N MET A 1 -22.71 -21.51 12.62
CA MET A 1 -21.68 -22.45 13.13
C MET A 1 -20.35 -22.25 12.42
N MET A 2 -20.28 -22.30 11.08
CA MET A 2 -19.04 -22.06 10.31
C MET A 2 -18.56 -20.59 10.33
N SER A 3 -19.50 -19.64 10.46
CA SER A 3 -19.22 -18.21 10.69
C SER A 3 -18.53 -17.94 12.02
N GLU A 4 -19.01 -18.56 13.10
CA GLU A 4 -18.44 -18.43 14.45
C GLU A 4 -17.04 -19.03 14.52
N LEU A 5 -16.82 -20.20 13.90
CA LEU A 5 -15.49 -20.79 13.82
C LEU A 5 -14.50 -19.90 13.05
N LYS A 6 -14.93 -19.31 11.93
CA LYS A 6 -14.10 -18.36 11.17
C LYS A 6 -13.75 -17.13 12.01
N ASN A 7 -14.70 -16.60 12.78
CA ASN A 7 -14.46 -15.45 13.65
C ASN A 7 -13.51 -15.80 14.79
N ALA A 8 -13.70 -16.95 15.44
CA ALA A 8 -12.85 -17.43 16.52
C ALA A 8 -11.41 -17.72 16.06
N LEU A 9 -11.22 -18.23 14.84
CA LEU A 9 -9.88 -18.37 14.22
C LEU A 9 -9.24 -17.02 13.91
N ARG A 10 -10.03 -16.00 13.55
CA ARG A 10 -9.54 -14.65 13.24
C ARG A 10 -9.22 -13.83 14.49
N SER A 11 -9.97 -14.02 15.58
CA SER A 11 -9.70 -13.37 16.87
C SER A 11 -8.54 -14.02 17.61
N GLY A 12 -8.18 -15.26 17.26
CA GLY A 12 -7.16 -16.04 17.96
C GLY A 12 -7.71 -16.84 19.14
N ASP A 13 -9.02 -16.86 19.35
CA ASP A 13 -9.67 -17.64 20.42
C ASP A 13 -9.57 -19.16 20.20
N ILE A 14 -9.43 -19.57 18.93
CA ILE A 14 -9.18 -20.95 18.52
C ILE A 14 -7.95 -20.95 17.62
N TRP A 15 -7.07 -21.93 17.85
CA TRP A 15 -5.88 -22.15 17.03
C TRP A 15 -5.86 -23.57 16.47
N VAL A 16 -5.08 -23.75 15.41
CA VAL A 16 -4.86 -25.03 14.74
C VAL A 16 -3.41 -25.44 14.93
N GLN A 17 -3.20 -26.54 15.64
CA GLN A 17 -1.86 -27.08 15.88
C GLN A 17 -1.15 -27.35 14.54
N GLY A 18 0.04 -26.75 14.36
CA GLY A 18 0.83 -26.85 13.13
C GLY A 18 0.50 -25.81 12.04
N SER A 19 -0.55 -24.99 12.21
CA SER A 19 -0.84 -23.88 11.30
C SER A 19 0.10 -22.70 11.57
N ARG A 20 0.66 -22.11 10.50
CA ARG A 20 1.40 -20.84 10.58
C ARG A 20 0.48 -19.62 10.68
N GLN A 21 -0.71 -19.71 10.07
CA GLN A 21 -1.65 -18.58 9.99
C GLN A 21 -2.58 -18.49 11.21
N PHE A 22 -2.92 -19.64 11.81
CA PHE A 22 -3.83 -19.74 12.97
C PHE A 22 -3.11 -20.46 14.13
N LYS A 23 -1.89 -20.02 14.44
CA LYS A 23 -1.08 -20.53 15.56
C LYS A 23 -1.61 -19.96 16.87
N ASP A 24 -1.39 -20.66 17.98
CA ASP A 24 -1.66 -20.17 19.33
C ASP A 24 -0.94 -18.82 19.54
N PHE A 25 -1.64 -17.84 20.10
CA PHE A 25 -1.07 -16.54 20.40
C PHE A 25 0.08 -16.64 21.42
N GLU A 26 -0.05 -17.51 22.41
CA GLU A 26 0.96 -17.74 23.46
C GLU A 26 2.27 -18.28 22.86
N ASP A 27 2.21 -19.03 21.75
CA ASP A 27 3.38 -19.53 21.06
C ASP A 27 4.18 -18.44 20.31
N TYR A 28 3.66 -17.22 20.21
CA TYR A 28 4.40 -16.05 19.73
C TYR A 28 5.07 -15.28 20.87
N LEU A 29 4.60 -15.48 22.10
CA LEU A 29 5.11 -14.79 23.26
C LEU A 29 6.30 -15.55 23.87
N MET A 30 7.08 -14.82 24.65
CA MET A 30 8.09 -15.45 25.50
C MET A 30 7.37 -16.19 26.65
N PRO A 31 7.72 -17.45 26.94
CA PRO A 31 7.13 -18.17 28.08
C PRO A 31 7.27 -17.38 29.38
N SER A 32 6.19 -17.28 30.16
CA SER A 32 6.12 -16.48 31.38
C SER A 32 7.24 -16.78 32.38
N GLU A 33 7.64 -18.05 32.51
CA GLU A 33 8.75 -18.45 33.38
C GLU A 33 10.10 -17.90 32.89
N LYS A 34 10.34 -17.95 31.58
CA LYS A 34 11.55 -17.40 30.95
C LYS A 34 11.57 -15.88 31.09
N PHE A 35 10.42 -15.22 30.91
CA PHE A 35 10.30 -13.78 31.14
C PHE A 35 10.59 -13.41 32.59
N ALA A 36 10.02 -14.13 33.56
CA ALA A 36 10.25 -13.89 34.98
C ALA A 36 11.73 -14.05 35.36
N HIS A 37 12.40 -15.09 34.84
CA HIS A 37 13.82 -15.30 35.03
C HIS A 37 14.66 -14.14 34.47
N LEU A 38 14.43 -13.75 33.20
CA LEU A 38 15.17 -12.65 32.57
C LEU A 38 14.91 -11.31 33.26
N LYS A 39 13.69 -11.08 33.75
CA LYS A 39 13.33 -9.87 34.50
C LYS A 39 14.08 -9.79 35.84
N LEU A 40 14.16 -10.90 36.59
CA LEU A 40 14.90 -10.97 37.85
C LEU A 40 16.41 -10.87 37.66
N ALA A 41 16.93 -11.43 36.56
CA ALA A 41 18.35 -11.35 36.21
C ALA A 41 18.76 -9.99 35.60
N HIS A 42 17.80 -9.07 35.34
CA HIS A 42 18.03 -7.84 34.58
C HIS A 42 18.64 -8.07 33.17
N GLU A 43 18.31 -9.20 32.55
CA GLU A 43 18.83 -9.64 31.23
C GLU A 43 17.77 -9.55 30.12
N LEU A 44 16.69 -8.81 30.34
CA LEU A 44 15.70 -8.59 29.28
C LEU A 44 16.36 -7.86 28.10
N PRO A 45 16.26 -8.37 26.86
CA PRO A 45 16.88 -7.78 25.68
C PRO A 45 16.07 -6.58 25.18
N LEU A 46 15.86 -5.59 26.06
CA LEU A 46 15.12 -4.37 25.78
C LEU A 46 16.10 -3.19 25.82
N ALA A 47 16.10 -2.39 24.77
CA ALA A 47 16.91 -1.16 24.70
C ALA A 47 16.33 0.01 25.53
N VAL A 48 15.35 -0.27 26.39
CA VAL A 48 14.58 0.71 27.16
C VAL A 48 14.56 0.35 28.64
N ALA A 49 14.26 1.32 29.49
CA ALA A 49 14.09 1.07 30.92
C ALA A 49 12.99 0.03 31.15
N THR A 50 13.29 -0.99 31.97
CA THR A 50 12.35 -2.07 32.33
C THR A 50 11.36 -1.66 33.42
N ASP A 51 11.58 -0.49 34.02
CA ASP A 51 10.66 0.16 34.96
C ASP A 51 9.66 1.00 34.15
N CYS A 52 8.38 0.65 34.25
CA CYS A 52 7.30 1.27 33.49
C CYS A 52 7.13 2.75 33.84
N ASP A 53 7.09 3.07 35.14
CA ASP A 53 6.83 4.44 35.60
C ASP A 53 8.00 5.35 35.21
N LYS A 54 9.24 4.86 35.36
CA LYS A 54 10.43 5.58 34.91
C LYS A 54 10.42 5.77 33.40
N TYR A 55 10.14 4.72 32.63
CA TYR A 55 10.10 4.80 31.17
C TYR A 55 9.07 5.81 30.69
N LEU A 56 7.86 5.79 31.26
CA LEU A 56 6.79 6.72 30.92
C LEU A 56 7.17 8.16 31.29
N ASN A 57 7.72 8.37 32.48
CA ASN A 57 8.16 9.70 32.91
C ASN A 57 9.25 10.26 31.99
N ASP A 58 10.24 9.44 31.62
CA ASP A 58 11.32 9.85 30.72
C ASP A 58 10.78 10.18 29.31
N ARG A 59 9.80 9.39 28.80
CA ARG A 59 9.16 9.64 27.50
C ARG A 59 8.28 10.86 27.49
N LEU A 60 7.50 11.10 28.54
CA LEU A 60 6.68 12.30 28.69
C LEU A 60 7.54 13.55 28.81
N THR A 61 8.60 13.50 29.62
CA THR A 61 9.56 14.60 29.75
C THR A 61 10.23 14.93 28.41
N LEU A 62 10.65 13.90 27.66
CA LEU A 62 11.21 14.09 26.33
C LEU A 62 10.17 14.70 25.37
N LEU A 63 8.94 14.19 25.38
CA LEU A 63 7.86 14.71 24.55
C LEU A 63 7.59 16.18 24.83
N GLU A 64 7.47 16.57 26.10
CA GLU A 64 7.27 17.96 26.52
C GLU A 64 8.42 18.86 26.05
N ALA A 65 9.67 18.42 26.22
CA ALA A 65 10.84 19.16 25.75
C ALA A 65 10.86 19.33 24.21
N GLN A 66 10.49 18.28 23.47
CA GLN A 66 10.40 18.34 22.01
C GLN A 66 9.24 19.23 21.55
N LEU A 67 8.07 19.15 22.19
CA LEU A 67 6.94 20.02 21.89
C LEU A 67 7.26 21.49 22.16
N ALA A 68 7.94 21.80 23.26
CA ALA A 68 8.40 23.15 23.55
C ALA A 68 9.39 23.66 22.48
N THR A 69 10.30 22.79 22.03
CA THR A 69 11.26 23.11 20.95
C THR A 69 10.56 23.37 19.63
N VAL A 70 9.66 22.47 19.21
CA VAL A 70 8.85 22.58 17.99
C VAL A 70 7.99 23.84 18.03
N ASN A 71 7.32 24.13 19.15
CA ASN A 71 6.48 25.32 19.28
C ASN A 71 7.29 26.62 19.13
N ARG A 72 8.47 26.68 19.75
CA ARG A 72 9.39 27.82 19.58
C ARG A 72 9.83 27.99 18.12
N MET A 73 10.19 26.90 17.44
CA MET A 73 10.59 26.93 16.04
C MET A 73 9.43 27.28 15.11
N ALA A 74 8.21 26.79 15.40
CA ALA A 74 7.01 27.12 14.65
C ALA A 74 6.69 28.62 14.70
N LEU A 75 6.75 29.22 15.90
CA LEU A 75 6.53 30.66 16.08
C LEU A 75 7.59 31.52 15.36
N ALA A 76 8.82 31.02 15.26
CA ALA A 76 9.90 31.66 14.51
C ALA A 76 9.88 31.36 13.01
N ASN A 77 8.98 30.47 12.54
CA ASN A 77 8.95 29.94 11.19
C ASN A 77 10.27 29.23 10.76
N ASP A 78 10.94 28.59 11.73
CA ASP A 78 12.24 27.92 11.60
C ASP A 78 12.12 26.38 11.64
N LEU A 79 10.91 25.83 11.49
CA LEU A 79 10.73 24.39 11.44
C LEU A 79 11.41 23.80 10.18
N PRO A 80 12.21 22.73 10.30
CA PRO A 80 12.80 22.07 9.15
C PRO A 80 11.68 21.40 8.35
N ASP A 81 11.65 21.65 7.04
CA ASP A 81 10.73 21.04 6.09
C ASP A 81 9.25 21.12 6.49
N ALA A 82 8.86 22.09 7.31
CA ALA A 82 7.48 22.26 7.75
C ALA A 82 7.15 23.71 8.10
N ILE A 83 5.89 24.07 7.92
CA ILE A 83 5.34 25.38 8.31
C ILE A 83 3.98 25.13 8.96
N ILE A 84 3.70 25.81 10.08
CA ILE A 84 2.38 25.81 10.71
C ILE A 84 1.68 27.11 10.29
N THR A 85 0.57 26.98 9.55
CA THR A 85 -0.28 28.11 9.16
C THR A 85 -1.65 28.01 9.86
N GLU A 86 -2.51 29.02 9.67
CA GLU A 86 -3.89 28.98 10.16
C GLU A 86 -4.70 27.79 9.60
N SER A 87 -4.31 27.28 8.42
CA SER A 87 -4.91 26.09 7.80
C SER A 87 -4.31 24.76 8.30
N GLY A 88 -3.31 24.79 9.19
CA GLY A 88 -2.67 23.62 9.79
C GLY A 88 -1.22 23.41 9.38
N LEU A 89 -0.71 22.19 9.61
CA LEU A 89 0.66 21.78 9.30
C LEU A 89 0.82 21.54 7.80
N LYS A 90 1.74 22.27 7.18
CA LYS A 90 2.23 22.02 5.82
C LYS A 90 3.64 21.47 5.90
N ILE A 91 3.85 20.26 5.38
CA ILE A 91 5.19 19.66 5.22
C ILE A 91 5.70 20.07 3.83
N THR A 92 6.94 20.56 3.77
CA THR A 92 7.63 20.85 2.51
C THR A 92 7.86 19.53 1.77
N ALA A 93 7.55 19.50 0.48
CA ALA A 93 7.84 18.32 -0.33
C ALA A 93 9.36 18.09 -0.33
N LEU A 94 9.78 16.83 -0.18
CA LEU A 94 11.18 16.49 -0.31
C LEU A 94 11.65 16.85 -1.71
N ASP A 95 12.75 17.61 -1.80
CA ASP A 95 13.42 17.83 -3.07
C ASP A 95 13.96 16.50 -3.58
N ALA A 96 13.79 16.26 -4.89
CA ALA A 96 14.30 15.06 -5.52
C ALA A 96 15.83 15.05 -5.43
N ALA A 97 16.39 14.18 -4.59
CA ALA A 97 17.84 13.98 -4.43
C ALA A 97 18.43 13.15 -5.60
N VAL A 98 17.94 13.34 -6.81
CA VAL A 98 18.41 12.63 -8.01
C VAL A 98 19.63 13.38 -8.54
N PRO A 99 20.81 12.74 -8.64
CA PRO A 99 21.98 13.39 -9.24
C PRO A 99 21.72 13.83 -10.69
N ASP A 100 22.26 14.97 -11.11
CA ASP A 100 22.08 15.50 -12.48
C ASP A 100 22.44 14.49 -13.56
N THR A 101 23.45 13.65 -13.32
CA THR A 101 23.87 12.57 -14.23
C THR A 101 22.82 11.48 -14.37
N ALA A 102 22.10 11.15 -13.30
CA ALA A 102 20.98 10.21 -13.34
C ALA A 102 19.77 10.82 -14.05
N GLN A 103 19.50 12.11 -13.83
CA GLN A 103 18.43 12.82 -14.55
C GLN A 103 18.69 12.84 -16.06
N ALA A 104 19.92 13.13 -16.48
CA ALA A 104 20.30 13.10 -17.90
C ALA A 104 20.08 11.71 -18.53
N LEU A 105 20.32 10.63 -17.78
CA LEU A 105 20.07 9.26 -18.25
C LEU A 105 18.57 8.95 -18.32
N ILE A 106 17.77 9.41 -17.35
CA ILE A 106 16.31 9.29 -17.36
C ILE A 106 15.75 9.96 -18.61
N ASP A 107 16.18 11.18 -18.91
CA ASP A 107 15.70 11.95 -20.06
C ASP A 107 16.05 11.26 -21.38
N GLN A 108 17.30 10.78 -21.52
CA GLN A 108 17.73 10.02 -22.71
C GLN A 108 16.92 8.73 -22.89
N THR A 109 16.67 8.01 -21.79
CA THR A 109 15.89 6.77 -21.83
C THR A 109 14.43 7.06 -22.20
N ALA A 110 13.83 8.11 -21.62
CA ALA A 110 12.46 8.52 -21.91
C ALA A 110 12.29 8.93 -23.38
N MET A 111 13.28 9.61 -23.98
CA MET A 111 13.27 9.96 -25.40
C MET A 111 13.31 8.74 -26.34
N ALA A 112 13.84 7.61 -25.88
CA ALA A 112 13.89 6.38 -26.66
C ALA A 112 12.60 5.55 -26.56
N MET A 113 11.73 5.85 -25.58
CA MET A 113 10.50 5.11 -25.33
C MET A 113 9.35 5.63 -26.21
N PRO A 114 8.55 4.74 -26.83
CA PRO A 114 7.41 5.17 -27.63
C PRO A 114 6.27 5.70 -26.74
N HIS A 115 5.54 6.69 -27.24
CA HIS A 115 4.29 7.16 -26.64
C HIS A 115 3.14 6.23 -27.02
N ILE A 116 2.86 5.22 -26.19
CA ILE A 116 1.77 4.27 -26.37
C ILE A 116 0.65 4.50 -25.35
N LYS A 117 -0.58 4.11 -25.69
CA LYS A 117 -1.68 4.16 -24.73
C LYS A 117 -1.47 3.08 -23.67
N ILE A 118 -1.72 3.41 -22.41
CA ILE A 118 -1.54 2.44 -21.31
C ILE A 118 -2.38 1.17 -21.50
N THR A 119 -3.57 1.27 -22.11
CA THR A 119 -4.39 0.09 -22.43
C THR A 119 -3.79 -0.79 -23.53
N GLU A 120 -3.02 -0.24 -24.46
CA GLU A 120 -2.28 -1.01 -25.47
C GLU A 120 -1.09 -1.71 -24.83
N LEU A 121 -0.34 -1.02 -23.95
CA LEU A 121 0.72 -1.63 -23.14
C LEU A 121 0.18 -2.79 -22.29
N LEU A 122 -0.98 -2.61 -21.65
CA LEU A 122 -1.60 -3.65 -20.84
C LEU A 122 -2.06 -4.85 -21.68
N LEU A 123 -2.46 -4.65 -22.94
CA LEU A 123 -2.77 -5.76 -23.84
C LEU A 123 -1.52 -6.54 -24.23
N GLU A 124 -0.40 -5.86 -24.47
CA GLU A 124 0.88 -6.52 -24.75
C GLU A 124 1.33 -7.37 -23.54
N VAL A 125 1.19 -6.83 -22.32
CA VAL A 125 1.44 -7.59 -21.08
C VAL A 125 0.47 -8.77 -20.94
N ASP A 126 -0.78 -8.62 -21.35
CA ASP A 126 -1.74 -9.72 -21.39
C ASP A 126 -1.38 -10.78 -22.43
N GLU A 127 -0.79 -10.42 -23.57
CA GLU A 127 -0.28 -11.43 -24.52
C GLU A 127 0.86 -12.25 -23.92
N TRP A 128 1.71 -11.65 -23.08
CA TRP A 128 2.81 -12.36 -22.42
C TRP A 128 2.36 -13.24 -21.26
N THR A 129 1.39 -12.78 -20.48
CA THR A 129 1.03 -13.40 -19.19
C THR A 129 -0.34 -14.06 -19.19
N GLY A 130 -1.22 -13.65 -20.10
CA GLY A 130 -2.61 -14.06 -20.20
C GLY A 130 -3.46 -13.70 -18.98
N PHE A 131 -3.05 -12.70 -18.18
CA PHE A 131 -3.66 -12.42 -16.87
C PHE A 131 -5.16 -12.10 -16.97
N THR A 132 -5.64 -11.58 -18.11
CA THR A 132 -7.05 -11.23 -18.30
C THR A 132 -7.98 -12.45 -18.25
N ARG A 133 -7.46 -13.68 -18.40
CA ARG A 133 -8.24 -14.93 -18.29
C ARG A 133 -8.93 -15.09 -16.94
N HIS A 134 -8.40 -14.46 -15.90
CA HIS A 134 -8.92 -14.52 -14.53
C HIS A 134 -10.15 -13.64 -14.32
N PHE A 135 -10.41 -12.67 -15.21
CA PHE A 135 -11.59 -11.82 -15.17
C PHE A 135 -12.73 -12.46 -15.97
N ALA A 136 -13.05 -13.70 -15.63
CA ALA A 136 -14.17 -14.44 -16.22
C ALA A 136 -15.50 -13.96 -15.64
N HIS A 137 -16.57 -14.06 -16.43
CA HIS A 137 -17.90 -13.66 -16.02
C HIS A 137 -18.37 -14.50 -14.83
N LEU A 138 -18.74 -13.85 -13.72
CA LEU A 138 -19.06 -14.48 -12.42
C LEU A 138 -20.06 -15.64 -12.54
N LYS A 139 -21.07 -15.52 -13.41
CA LYS A 139 -22.10 -16.54 -13.60
C LYS A 139 -21.78 -17.61 -14.65
N SER A 140 -21.29 -17.24 -15.83
CA SER A 140 -21.12 -18.18 -16.95
C SER A 140 -19.70 -18.71 -17.09
N GLY A 141 -18.71 -18.05 -16.49
CA GLY A 141 -17.29 -18.35 -16.69
C GLY A 141 -16.73 -17.85 -18.03
N ASP A 142 -17.53 -17.13 -18.83
CA ASP A 142 -17.08 -16.64 -20.12
C ASP A 142 -16.05 -15.51 -19.98
N LEU A 143 -15.08 -15.45 -20.87
CA LEU A 143 -14.13 -14.34 -20.92
C LEU A 143 -14.80 -13.06 -21.39
N ALA A 144 -14.27 -11.91 -20.94
CA ALA A 144 -14.69 -10.62 -21.46
C ALA A 144 -14.42 -10.55 -22.97
N LYS A 145 -15.48 -10.30 -23.75
CA LYS A 145 -15.39 -10.23 -25.22
C LYS A 145 -14.54 -9.07 -25.71
N ASP A 146 -14.56 -7.97 -24.97
CA ASP A 146 -13.80 -6.75 -25.27
C ASP A 146 -12.75 -6.54 -24.17
N LYS A 147 -11.51 -6.94 -24.46
CA LYS A 147 -10.38 -6.79 -23.54
C LYS A 147 -10.00 -5.33 -23.32
N HIS A 148 -10.13 -4.46 -24.33
CA HIS A 148 -9.84 -3.03 -24.15
C HIS A 148 -10.77 -2.43 -23.11
N LEU A 149 -12.06 -2.73 -23.19
CA LEU A 149 -13.06 -2.22 -22.27
C LEU A 149 -12.87 -2.78 -20.85
N LEU A 150 -12.49 -4.06 -20.71
CA LEU A 150 -12.11 -4.66 -19.43
C LEU A 150 -10.91 -3.92 -18.83
N LEU A 151 -9.84 -3.71 -19.60
CA LEU A 151 -8.63 -3.02 -19.13
C LEU A 151 -8.89 -1.56 -18.78
N SER A 152 -9.75 -0.85 -19.50
CA SER A 152 -10.20 0.49 -19.12
C SER A 152 -10.96 0.50 -17.80
N THR A 153 -11.73 -0.56 -17.52
CA THR A 153 -12.46 -0.71 -16.24
C THR A 153 -11.49 -0.95 -15.09
N ILE A 154 -10.51 -1.84 -15.26
CA ILE A 154 -9.44 -2.11 -14.29
C ILE A 154 -8.60 -0.85 -14.05
N LEU A 155 -8.25 -0.12 -15.11
CA LEU A 155 -7.45 1.10 -15.01
C LEU A 155 -8.18 2.19 -14.22
N ALA A 156 -9.50 2.33 -14.42
CA ALA A 156 -10.31 3.32 -13.70
C ALA A 156 -10.29 3.10 -12.18
N ASP A 157 -10.25 1.83 -11.77
CA ASP A 157 -10.13 1.40 -10.39
C ASP A 157 -8.69 1.64 -9.87
N ALA A 158 -7.69 1.20 -10.63
CA ALA A 158 -6.28 1.27 -10.26
C ALA A 158 -5.76 2.70 -10.03
N ILE A 159 -6.24 3.68 -10.80
CA ILE A 159 -5.80 5.08 -10.68
C ILE A 159 -6.78 5.95 -9.85
N ASN A 160 -7.79 5.35 -9.23
CA ASN A 160 -8.85 6.04 -8.49
C ASN A 160 -9.59 7.12 -9.32
N LEU A 161 -9.68 6.96 -10.64
CA LEU A 161 -10.40 7.90 -11.51
C LEU A 161 -11.92 7.73 -11.41
N GLY A 162 -12.35 6.48 -11.21
CA GLY A 162 -13.76 6.09 -11.22
C GLY A 162 -14.36 5.96 -12.63
N LEU A 163 -15.43 5.17 -12.75
CA LEU A 163 -15.99 4.78 -14.05
C LEU A 163 -16.62 5.93 -14.85
N ALA A 164 -17.19 6.93 -14.17
CA ALA A 164 -17.83 8.07 -14.83
C ALA A 164 -16.80 8.92 -15.60
N LYS A 165 -15.74 9.35 -14.92
CA LYS A 165 -14.65 10.11 -15.53
C LYS A 165 -13.87 9.28 -16.56
N MET A 166 -13.74 7.97 -16.35
CA MET A 166 -13.14 7.08 -17.34
C MET A 166 -13.98 7.06 -18.63
N ALA A 167 -15.31 6.96 -18.53
CA ALA A 167 -16.19 6.99 -19.69
C ALA A 167 -16.11 8.31 -20.47
N GLU A 168 -15.97 9.44 -19.77
CA GLU A 168 -15.75 10.76 -20.41
C GLU A 168 -14.41 10.85 -21.13
N SER A 169 -13.38 10.19 -20.59
CA SER A 169 -12.00 10.22 -21.10
C SER A 169 -11.75 9.22 -22.25
N CYS A 170 -12.64 8.25 -22.46
CA CYS A 170 -12.49 7.18 -23.43
C CYS A 170 -13.58 7.24 -24.52
N PRO A 171 -13.26 7.74 -25.72
CA PRO A 171 -14.20 7.77 -26.84
C PRO A 171 -14.80 6.38 -27.14
N GLY A 172 -16.13 6.29 -27.26
CA GLY A 172 -16.85 5.04 -27.56
C GLY A 172 -17.19 4.15 -26.35
N THR A 173 -16.74 4.55 -25.15
CA THR A 173 -17.06 3.88 -23.88
C THR A 173 -18.21 4.58 -23.18
N THR A 174 -19.07 3.84 -22.47
CA THR A 174 -20.14 4.40 -21.65
C THR A 174 -20.02 3.90 -20.21
N TYR A 175 -20.47 4.70 -19.25
CA TYR A 175 -20.52 4.29 -17.85
C TYR A 175 -21.23 2.95 -17.65
N ALA A 176 -22.37 2.75 -18.34
CA ALA A 176 -23.15 1.52 -18.25
C ALA A 176 -22.34 0.27 -18.67
N LYS A 177 -21.53 0.39 -19.73
CA LYS A 177 -20.65 -0.69 -20.19
C LYS A 177 -19.56 -1.02 -19.16
N LEU A 178 -18.91 0.00 -18.61
CA LEU A 178 -17.86 -0.17 -17.60
C LEU A 178 -18.42 -0.75 -16.29
N SER A 179 -19.56 -0.23 -15.83
CA SER A 179 -20.22 -0.70 -14.61
C SER A 179 -20.68 -2.14 -14.73
N TRP A 180 -21.15 -2.56 -15.91
CA TRP A 180 -21.49 -3.95 -16.18
C TRP A 180 -20.26 -4.86 -16.10
N LEU A 181 -19.14 -4.49 -16.73
CA LEU A 181 -17.90 -5.27 -16.62
C LEU A 181 -17.39 -5.34 -15.19
N GLN A 182 -17.39 -4.22 -14.46
CA GLN A 182 -16.98 -4.21 -13.06
C GLN A 182 -17.84 -5.18 -12.24
N ALA A 183 -19.16 -5.12 -12.37
CA ALA A 183 -20.07 -5.94 -11.58
C ALA A 183 -19.97 -7.45 -11.87
N TRP A 184 -19.64 -7.83 -13.11
CA TRP A 184 -19.70 -9.23 -13.54
C TRP A 184 -18.34 -9.90 -13.74
N HIS A 185 -17.27 -9.14 -13.95
CA HIS A 185 -15.93 -9.68 -14.25
C HIS A 185 -14.87 -9.31 -13.21
N ILE A 186 -15.13 -8.33 -12.33
CA ILE A 186 -14.15 -7.84 -11.36
C ILE A 186 -14.59 -8.20 -9.93
N SER A 187 -13.68 -8.83 -9.21
CA SER A 187 -13.75 -9.09 -7.77
C SER A 187 -12.34 -9.17 -7.17
N ASP A 188 -12.24 -9.12 -5.84
CA ASP A 188 -10.97 -9.27 -5.12
C ASP A 188 -10.23 -10.56 -5.50
N GLU A 189 -10.97 -11.65 -5.72
CA GLU A 189 -10.43 -12.94 -6.15
C GLU A 189 -9.83 -12.86 -7.56
N THR A 190 -10.53 -12.21 -8.50
CA THR A 190 -10.03 -12.04 -9.88
C THR A 190 -8.76 -11.18 -9.89
N TYR A 191 -8.71 -10.11 -9.09
CA TYR A 191 -7.53 -9.29 -8.93
C TYR A 191 -6.38 -10.05 -8.31
N SER A 192 -6.63 -10.82 -7.25
CA SER A 192 -5.60 -11.61 -6.59
C SER A 192 -4.99 -12.65 -7.54
N ALA A 193 -5.82 -13.34 -8.32
CA ALA A 193 -5.37 -14.32 -9.31
C ALA A 193 -4.58 -13.66 -10.46
N ALA A 194 -5.09 -12.56 -11.02
CA ALA A 194 -4.39 -11.80 -12.06
C ALA A 194 -3.05 -11.24 -11.58
N LEU A 195 -3.01 -10.69 -10.35
CA LEU A 195 -1.78 -10.18 -9.75
C LEU A 195 -0.75 -11.30 -9.57
N ALA A 196 -1.17 -12.49 -9.15
CA ALA A 196 -0.26 -13.62 -9.02
C ALA A 196 0.42 -13.98 -10.36
N GLU A 197 -0.30 -13.95 -11.48
CA GLU A 197 0.29 -14.16 -12.81
C GLU A 197 1.35 -13.11 -13.14
N LEU A 198 1.03 -11.83 -12.91
CA LEU A 198 1.93 -10.72 -13.19
C LEU A 198 3.20 -10.81 -12.33
N VAL A 199 3.05 -11.06 -11.03
CA VAL A 199 4.17 -11.21 -10.09
C VAL A 199 5.05 -12.39 -10.49
N ASN A 200 4.45 -13.54 -10.82
CA ASN A 200 5.19 -14.70 -11.27
C ASN A 200 5.99 -14.41 -12.55
N ALA A 201 5.40 -13.72 -13.53
CA ALA A 201 6.09 -13.33 -14.75
C ALA A 201 7.26 -12.37 -14.46
N GLN A 202 7.04 -11.37 -13.60
CA GLN A 202 8.08 -10.42 -13.18
C GLN A 202 9.26 -11.13 -12.49
N LEU A 203 8.98 -12.09 -11.61
CA LEU A 203 10.01 -12.86 -10.91
C LEU A 203 10.90 -13.65 -11.88
N GLN A 204 10.36 -14.16 -12.99
CA GLN A 204 11.14 -14.88 -14.01
C GLN A 204 11.97 -13.96 -14.92
N HIS A 205 11.69 -12.66 -14.94
CA HIS A 205 12.37 -11.74 -15.83
C HIS A 205 13.85 -11.57 -15.43
N PRO A 206 14.84 -11.61 -16.34
CA PRO A 206 16.26 -11.53 -15.99
C PRO A 206 16.64 -10.30 -15.16
N PHE A 207 15.96 -9.18 -15.38
CA PHE A 207 16.19 -7.97 -14.58
C PHE A 207 15.83 -8.13 -13.10
N SER A 208 14.88 -9.01 -12.73
CA SER A 208 14.45 -9.16 -11.33
C SER A 208 15.62 -9.50 -10.40
N LYS A 209 16.61 -10.24 -10.91
CA LYS A 209 17.84 -10.63 -10.19
C LYS A 209 18.70 -9.45 -9.74
N HIS A 210 18.57 -8.28 -10.37
CA HIS A 210 19.32 -7.09 -9.98
C HIS A 210 18.69 -6.36 -8.78
N TRP A 211 17.41 -6.61 -8.47
CA TRP A 211 16.69 -5.97 -7.35
C TRP A 211 16.78 -6.76 -6.04
N GLY A 212 17.26 -8.00 -6.08
CA GLY A 212 17.49 -8.84 -4.90
C GLY A 212 17.13 -10.30 -5.12
N ASP A 213 17.26 -11.11 -4.07
CA ASP A 213 16.87 -12.52 -4.05
C ASP A 213 15.41 -12.75 -3.60
N GLY A 214 14.65 -11.66 -3.41
CA GLY A 214 13.27 -11.68 -2.94
C GLY A 214 13.09 -11.93 -1.45
N THR A 215 14.18 -11.93 -0.66
CA THR A 215 14.11 -12.13 0.80
C THR A 215 13.84 -10.85 1.59
N THR A 216 14.03 -9.69 0.97
CA THR A 216 13.82 -8.37 1.56
C THR A 216 12.75 -7.59 0.81
N SER A 217 11.86 -6.93 1.55
CA SER A 217 10.87 -6.00 1.02
C SER A 217 11.05 -4.64 1.68
N SER A 218 11.04 -3.57 0.89
CA SER A 218 10.93 -2.20 1.40
C SER A 218 9.47 -1.78 1.35
N SER A 219 8.80 -1.80 2.49
CA SER A 219 7.42 -1.32 2.63
C SER A 219 7.44 0.07 3.25
N ASP A 220 7.26 1.11 2.44
CA ASP A 220 7.03 2.46 2.96
C ASP A 220 5.60 2.54 3.50
N GLY A 221 5.48 2.73 4.81
CA GLY A 221 4.27 2.38 5.57
C GLY A 221 3.84 3.41 6.60
N GLN A 222 4.20 4.68 6.44
CA GLN A 222 3.74 5.73 7.36
C GLN A 222 2.92 6.79 6.64
N ASN A 223 1.62 6.83 6.93
CA ASN A 223 0.74 7.92 6.54
C ASN A 223 0.69 8.96 7.68
N PHE A 224 1.05 10.21 7.38
CA PHE A 224 0.88 11.35 8.27
C PHE A 224 -0.18 12.29 7.70
N ARG A 225 -1.20 12.60 8.51
CA ARG A 225 -2.23 13.58 8.14
C ARG A 225 -1.60 14.97 8.01
N THR A 226 -1.64 15.56 6.81
CA THR A 226 -1.15 16.92 6.56
C THR A 226 -2.31 17.86 6.18
N GLY A 227 -2.15 19.18 6.30
CA GLY A 227 -3.21 20.15 6.03
C GLY A 227 -3.63 20.29 4.56
N SER A 228 -3.05 19.54 3.64
CA SER A 228 -3.36 19.64 2.21
C SER A 228 -4.64 18.87 1.86
N LYS A 229 -5.64 19.57 1.32
CA LYS A 229 -6.85 18.95 0.76
C LYS A 229 -6.55 18.42 -0.65
N ALA A 230 -6.51 17.10 -0.83
CA ALA A 230 -6.43 16.45 -2.15
C ALA A 230 -7.77 16.42 -2.91
N GLU A 231 -8.76 17.23 -2.48
CA GLU A 231 -10.12 17.23 -3.01
C GLU A 231 -10.19 17.62 -4.51
N SER A 232 -9.22 18.41 -4.97
CA SER A 232 -9.15 18.90 -6.36
C SER A 232 -8.74 17.83 -7.39
N THR A 233 -8.06 16.75 -6.98
CA THR A 233 -7.45 15.79 -7.93
C THR A 233 -8.15 14.44 -7.99
N GLY A 234 -9.21 14.22 -7.19
CA GLY A 234 -10.00 13.00 -7.25
C GLY A 234 -9.35 11.77 -6.60
N HIS A 235 -8.23 11.94 -5.90
CA HIS A 235 -7.60 10.85 -5.15
C HIS A 235 -8.27 10.70 -3.77
N ILE A 236 -9.36 9.94 -3.71
CA ILE A 236 -9.88 9.40 -2.45
C ILE A 236 -9.04 8.17 -2.13
N ASN A 237 -8.34 8.17 -1.01
CA ASN A 237 -7.62 6.98 -0.56
C ASN A 237 -8.65 5.96 -0.04
N PRO A 238 -8.72 4.71 -0.56
CA PRO A 238 -9.72 3.73 -0.12
C PRO A 238 -9.66 3.37 1.37
N LYS A 239 -8.49 3.53 2.01
CA LYS A 239 -8.25 3.24 3.43
C LYS A 239 -8.45 4.47 4.33
N TYR A 240 -8.17 5.68 3.83
CA TYR A 240 -8.14 6.91 4.63
C TYR A 240 -9.19 7.97 4.22
N GLY A 241 -9.93 7.74 3.14
CA GLY A 241 -10.99 8.60 2.62
C GLY A 241 -10.46 9.81 1.84
N SER A 242 -11.26 10.88 1.81
CA SER A 242 -10.90 12.18 1.21
C SER A 242 -10.03 13.05 2.12
N SER A 243 -9.70 12.55 3.31
CA SER A 243 -8.75 13.17 4.23
C SER A 243 -7.37 12.55 4.00
N PRO A 244 -6.31 13.38 3.93
CA PRO A 244 -4.95 12.87 3.85
C PRO A 244 -4.63 11.95 5.04
#